data_AF-A0A397DA15-F1
#
_entry.id   AF-A0A397DA15-F1
#
_cell.length_a   1.000
_cell.length_b   1.000
_cell.length_c   1.000
_cell.angle_alpha   90.00
_cell.angle_beta   90.00
_cell.angle_gamma   90.00
#
_symmetry.space_group_name_H-M   'P 1'
#
loop_
_entity.id
_entity.type
_entity.pdbx_description
1 polymer ?
#
loop_
_entity_poly.entity_id
_entity_poly.type
_entity_poly.pdbx_seq_one_letter_code
_entity_poly.pdbx_strand_id
1 'polypeptide(L)'
;MVLCTVRGQVALLVLTGLFLDVAMAPIAIYMSPQTYSSAIYQTIMDILDPKSSSDDFAVWPSEVVVWTTRFLGLVEFMSGFIYLNVVVGFVVDLILSKMDALKQGKMGIVECNHTLVLGWNDMCLSFLHQICLANASEGGGVIVVLCDRPRHDVERQIQDALPDTIKSTIVVSHGNPLMAADLNRVSASLARSITIMATDTRTDVSDAAVLRTLLTIQSLRDGVRPPWWPEVVEFLWLTWCTQVRGHVVADVGDTDNNMLMKVVSATSDVVVETIMTHQVLGRLIVMCSRSPSLANVHLRPPRSRKVKHGDEIIVLAEDNDTYKPSNASLAKYNPVVTLVKAPTKASPPSRMLLCGWRRELRDILRLLDGISPPNTEVHLVNATPVAKRLADLQDEGLDVAEFRRIKLTHTVA
;
A
#
# COMPACT_ATOMS: atom_id res chain seq x y z
N MET A 1 -24.96 -25.61 3.11
CA MET A 1 -23.73 -24.78 3.22
C MET A 1 -23.06 -24.55 1.86
N VAL A 2 -22.90 -25.57 1.01
CA VAL A 2 -22.31 -25.41 -0.35
C VAL A 2 -23.12 -24.46 -1.26
N LEU A 3 -24.45 -24.47 -1.17
CA LEU A 3 -25.39 -23.62 -1.93
C LEU A 3 -25.23 -22.10 -1.71
N CYS A 4 -24.60 -21.65 -0.63
CA CYS A 4 -24.44 -20.22 -0.34
C CYS A 4 -23.20 -19.61 -1.01
N THR A 5 -22.37 -20.40 -1.68
CA THR A 5 -21.16 -19.91 -2.37
C THR A 5 -21.43 -19.74 -3.86
N VAL A 6 -20.81 -18.73 -4.51
CA VAL A 6 -20.91 -18.52 -5.97
C VAL A 6 -20.53 -19.79 -6.74
N ARG A 7 -19.52 -20.52 -6.26
CA ARG A 7 -19.10 -21.82 -6.84
C ARG A 7 -20.18 -22.89 -6.70
N GLY A 8 -20.87 -22.94 -5.55
CA GLY A 8 -21.99 -23.85 -5.34
C GLY A 8 -23.23 -23.50 -6.16
N GLN A 9 -23.50 -22.21 -6.38
CA GLN A 9 -24.58 -21.75 -7.26
C GLN A 9 -24.30 -22.08 -8.73
N VAL A 10 -23.07 -21.86 -9.22
CA VAL A 10 -22.65 -22.29 -10.56
C VAL A 10 -22.75 -23.81 -10.70
N ALA A 11 -22.26 -24.56 -9.71
CA ALA A 11 -22.33 -26.01 -9.73
C ALA A 11 -23.79 -26.50 -9.75
N LEU A 12 -24.68 -25.88 -8.96
CA LEU A 12 -26.10 -26.18 -8.98
C LEU A 12 -26.71 -25.90 -10.36
N LEU A 13 -26.42 -24.74 -10.95
CA LEU A 13 -26.94 -24.34 -12.25
C LEU A 13 -26.51 -25.33 -13.35
N VAL A 14 -25.23 -25.72 -13.38
CA VAL A 14 -24.70 -26.74 -14.30
C VAL A 14 -25.35 -28.10 -14.05
N LEU A 15 -25.52 -28.51 -12.78
CA LEU A 15 -26.18 -29.78 -12.43
C LEU A 15 -27.66 -29.78 -12.82
N THR A 16 -28.36 -28.65 -12.67
CA THR A 16 -29.76 -28.52 -13.10
C THR A 16 -29.90 -28.56 -14.61
N GLY A 17 -28.94 -27.99 -15.36
CA GLY A 17 -28.89 -28.12 -16.82
C GLY A 17 -28.68 -29.57 -17.26
N LEU A 18 -27.66 -30.23 -16.70
CA LEU A 18 -27.36 -31.64 -17.01
C LEU A 18 -28.55 -32.55 -16.64
N PHE A 19 -29.21 -32.28 -15.51
CA PHE A 19 -30.42 -32.99 -15.11
C PHE A 19 -31.58 -32.76 -16.09
N LEU A 20 -31.77 -31.52 -16.56
CA LEU A 20 -32.78 -31.18 -17.56
C LEU A 20 -32.50 -31.92 -18.89
N ASP A 21 -31.25 -31.94 -19.35
CA ASP A 21 -30.84 -32.65 -20.58
C ASP A 21 -31.12 -34.16 -20.47
N VAL A 22 -30.76 -34.78 -19.34
CA VAL A 22 -31.00 -36.21 -19.06
C VAL A 22 -32.50 -36.52 -18.94
N ALA A 23 -33.28 -35.61 -18.35
CA ALA A 23 -34.72 -35.77 -18.18
C ALA A 23 -35.51 -35.61 -19.49
N MET A 24 -34.99 -34.80 -20.43
CA MET A 24 -35.61 -34.59 -21.75
C MET A 24 -35.17 -35.63 -22.80
N ALA A 25 -34.03 -36.31 -22.62
CA ALA A 25 -33.56 -37.35 -23.54
C ALA A 25 -34.58 -38.47 -23.87
N PRO A 26 -35.44 -38.97 -22.94
CA PRO A 26 -36.49 -39.95 -23.27
C PRO A 26 -37.54 -39.43 -24.25
N ILE A 27 -37.81 -38.12 -24.23
CA ILE A 27 -38.73 -37.46 -25.16
C ILE A 27 -38.13 -37.47 -26.58
N ALA A 28 -36.83 -37.20 -26.71
CA ALA A 28 -36.12 -37.32 -27.99
C ALA A 28 -36.10 -38.77 -28.53
N ILE A 29 -35.91 -39.78 -27.66
CA ILE A 29 -35.96 -41.21 -28.05
C ILE A 29 -37.34 -41.61 -28.56
N TYR A 30 -38.41 -41.04 -28.00
CA TYR A 30 -39.78 -41.27 -28.48
C TYR A 30 -40.03 -40.65 -29.87
N MET A 31 -39.37 -39.53 -30.17
CA MET A 31 -39.48 -38.84 -31.47
C MET A 31 -38.61 -39.48 -32.55
N SER A 32 -37.41 -39.94 -32.21
CA SER A 32 -36.50 -40.67 -33.10
C SER A 32 -35.85 -41.83 -32.33
N PRO A 33 -36.10 -43.10 -32.69
CA PRO A 33 -35.49 -44.23 -32.01
C PRO A 33 -33.99 -44.27 -32.28
N GLN A 34 -33.22 -43.64 -31.39
CA GLN A 34 -31.76 -43.53 -31.42
C GLN A 34 -31.16 -44.12 -30.15
N THR A 35 -29.84 -44.31 -30.15
CA THR A 35 -29.10 -44.73 -28.94
C THR A 35 -29.19 -43.63 -27.88
N TYR A 36 -29.19 -43.98 -26.58
CA TYR A 36 -29.34 -43.00 -25.49
C TYR A 36 -28.30 -41.88 -25.53
N SER A 37 -27.05 -42.17 -25.90
CA SER A 37 -25.99 -41.17 -26.04
C SER A 37 -26.24 -40.19 -27.19
N SER A 38 -26.76 -40.66 -28.32
CA SER A 38 -27.15 -39.80 -29.45
C SER A 38 -28.39 -38.97 -29.13
N ALA A 39 -29.30 -39.47 -28.29
CA ALA A 39 -30.48 -38.73 -27.86
C ALA A 39 -30.12 -37.54 -26.98
N ILE A 40 -29.18 -37.68 -26.04
CA ILE A 40 -28.67 -36.54 -25.24
C ILE A 40 -28.05 -35.48 -26.14
N TYR A 41 -27.26 -35.90 -27.13
CA TYR A 41 -26.66 -34.97 -28.09
C TYR A 41 -27.70 -34.25 -28.94
N GLN A 42 -28.74 -34.96 -29.40
CA GLN A 42 -29.86 -34.36 -30.12
C GLN A 42 -30.63 -33.38 -29.25
N THR A 43 -30.98 -33.73 -28.01
CA THR A 43 -31.64 -32.80 -27.07
C THR A 43 -30.84 -31.52 -26.86
N ILE A 44 -29.51 -31.60 -26.69
CA ILE A 44 -28.66 -30.41 -26.59
C ILE A 44 -28.70 -29.57 -27.88
N MET A 45 -28.66 -30.23 -29.03
CA MET A 45 -28.73 -29.55 -30.33
C MET A 45 -30.10 -28.93 -30.59
N ASP A 46 -31.20 -29.62 -30.21
CA ASP A 46 -32.58 -29.14 -30.38
C ASP A 46 -32.90 -27.98 -29.41
N ILE A 47 -32.25 -27.93 -28.25
CA ILE A 47 -32.28 -26.78 -27.33
C ILE A 47 -31.56 -25.55 -27.93
N LEU A 48 -30.42 -25.76 -28.62
CA LEU A 48 -29.58 -24.69 -29.18
C LEU A 48 -30.08 -24.19 -30.55
N ASP A 49 -30.54 -25.11 -31.39
CA ASP A 49 -31.04 -24.89 -32.73
C ASP A 49 -32.17 -25.90 -33.00
N PRO A 50 -33.45 -25.54 -32.70
CA PRO A 50 -34.58 -26.43 -32.90
C PRO A 50 -34.80 -26.66 -34.39
N LYS A 51 -34.10 -27.65 -34.93
CA LYS A 51 -34.23 -28.07 -36.31
C LYS A 51 -35.38 -29.07 -36.40
N SER A 52 -36.42 -28.75 -37.18
CA SER A 52 -37.40 -29.78 -37.53
C SER A 52 -36.71 -30.82 -38.42
N SER A 53 -36.26 -31.93 -37.84
CA SER A 53 -35.76 -33.08 -38.61
C SER A 53 -36.96 -33.77 -39.27
N SER A 54 -37.41 -33.22 -40.40
CA SER A 54 -38.54 -33.77 -41.17
C SER A 54 -38.17 -34.93 -42.09
N ASP A 55 -36.89 -35.30 -42.21
CA ASP A 55 -36.46 -35.92 -43.46
C ASP A 55 -36.09 -37.41 -43.44
N ASP A 56 -35.91 -38.08 -42.29
CA ASP A 56 -35.31 -39.45 -42.32
C ASP A 56 -36.11 -40.64 -41.76
N PHE A 57 -37.34 -40.48 -41.26
CA PHE A 57 -38.16 -41.68 -40.97
C PHE A 57 -39.67 -41.42 -40.99
N ALA A 58 -40.23 -41.38 -42.20
CA ALA A 58 -41.67 -41.50 -42.42
C ALA A 58 -42.11 -42.97 -42.22
N VAL A 59 -42.31 -43.39 -40.98
CA VAL A 59 -43.08 -44.60 -40.68
C VAL A 59 -44.13 -44.22 -39.65
N TRP A 60 -45.41 -44.38 -40.04
CA TRP A 60 -46.69 -44.05 -39.36
C TRP A 60 -47.38 -42.74 -39.80
N PRO A 61 -48.24 -42.78 -40.84
CA PRO A 61 -49.11 -41.68 -41.20
C PRO A 61 -50.37 -41.72 -40.31
N SER A 62 -50.30 -41.09 -39.14
CA SER A 62 -51.50 -40.60 -38.47
C SER A 62 -51.26 -39.14 -38.10
N GLU A 63 -52.22 -38.26 -38.42
CA GLU A 63 -52.09 -36.83 -38.09
C GLU A 63 -51.78 -36.62 -36.60
N VAL A 64 -52.30 -37.50 -35.75
CA VAL A 64 -52.08 -37.51 -34.31
C VAL A 64 -50.59 -37.60 -33.95
N VAL A 65 -49.82 -38.48 -34.61
CA VAL A 65 -48.38 -38.64 -34.33
C VAL A 65 -47.60 -37.38 -34.71
N VAL A 66 -47.91 -36.76 -35.86
CA VAL A 66 -47.26 -35.52 -36.32
C VAL A 66 -47.54 -34.33 -35.39
N TRP A 67 -48.78 -34.21 -34.90
CA TRP A 67 -49.11 -33.16 -33.93
C TRP A 67 -48.49 -33.42 -32.56
N THR A 68 -48.36 -34.68 -32.13
CA THR A 68 -47.68 -35.01 -30.88
C THR A 68 -46.18 -34.69 -30.91
N THR A 69 -45.47 -35.00 -32.01
CA THR A 69 -44.03 -34.68 -32.12
C THR A 69 -43.80 -33.17 -32.16
N ARG A 70 -44.64 -32.41 -32.86
CA ARG A 70 -44.58 -30.93 -32.87
C ARG A 70 -44.83 -30.33 -31.49
N PHE A 71 -45.78 -30.87 -30.71
CA PHE A 71 -46.06 -30.39 -29.36
C PHE A 71 -44.93 -30.72 -28.38
N LEU A 72 -44.34 -31.91 -28.48
CA LEU A 72 -43.18 -32.32 -27.68
C LEU A 72 -41.95 -31.44 -27.98
N GLY A 73 -41.66 -31.17 -29.26
CA GLY A 73 -40.59 -30.24 -29.64
C GLY A 73 -40.82 -28.80 -29.16
N LEU A 74 -42.07 -28.32 -29.11
CA LEU A 74 -42.39 -27.02 -28.53
C LEU A 74 -42.13 -26.97 -27.02
N VAL A 75 -42.44 -28.04 -26.29
CA VAL A 75 -42.17 -28.15 -24.85
C VAL A 75 -40.66 -28.17 -24.59
N GLU A 76 -39.91 -28.93 -25.38
CA GLU A 76 -38.45 -28.99 -25.33
C GLU A 76 -37.84 -27.61 -25.55
N PHE A 77 -38.26 -26.90 -26.61
CA PHE A 77 -37.82 -25.54 -26.88
C PHE A 77 -38.15 -24.55 -25.75
N MET A 78 -39.40 -24.55 -25.24
CA MET A 78 -39.79 -23.65 -24.15
C MET A 78 -38.97 -23.91 -22.89
N SER A 79 -38.69 -25.17 -22.57
CA SER A 79 -37.88 -25.55 -21.42
C SER A 79 -36.41 -25.10 -21.56
N GLY A 80 -35.82 -25.34 -22.74
CA GLY A 80 -34.46 -24.92 -23.07
C GLY A 80 -34.31 -23.40 -23.10
N PHE A 81 -35.30 -22.69 -23.66
CA PHE A 81 -35.32 -21.23 -23.69
C PHE A 81 -35.40 -20.62 -22.29
N ILE A 82 -36.26 -21.14 -21.41
CA ILE A 82 -36.35 -20.67 -20.02
C ILE A 82 -35.01 -20.92 -19.29
N TYR A 83 -34.42 -22.10 -19.46
CA TYR A 83 -33.12 -22.42 -18.87
C TYR A 83 -32.01 -21.48 -19.36
N LEU A 84 -31.93 -21.23 -20.67
CA LEU A 84 -30.96 -20.30 -21.26
C LEU A 84 -31.11 -18.88 -20.69
N ASN A 85 -32.34 -18.38 -20.51
CA ASN A 85 -32.58 -17.06 -19.90
C ASN A 85 -32.07 -17.00 -18.45
N VAL A 86 -32.25 -18.06 -17.67
CA VAL A 86 -31.73 -18.14 -16.29
C VAL A 86 -30.20 -18.15 -16.29
N VAL A 87 -29.57 -18.91 -17.19
CA VAL A 87 -28.11 -18.95 -17.35
C VAL A 87 -27.58 -17.56 -17.69
N VAL A 88 -28.18 -16.88 -18.66
CA VAL A 88 -27.76 -15.53 -19.07
C VAL A 88 -27.91 -14.55 -17.92
N GLY A 89 -29.02 -14.59 -17.17
CA GLY A 89 -29.22 -13.76 -15.98
C GLY A 89 -28.09 -13.93 -14.95
N PHE A 90 -27.73 -15.18 -14.65
CA PHE A 90 -26.63 -15.48 -13.72
C PHE A 90 -25.27 -14.99 -14.25
N VAL A 91 -25.00 -15.15 -15.55
CA VAL A 91 -23.76 -14.67 -16.17
C VAL A 91 -23.67 -13.14 -16.09
N VAL A 92 -24.76 -12.43 -16.36
CA VAL A 92 -24.81 -10.97 -16.23
C VAL A 92 -24.54 -10.54 -14.79
N ASP A 93 -25.20 -11.15 -13.81
CA ASP A 93 -24.98 -10.84 -12.39
C ASP A 93 -23.53 -11.14 -11.96
N LEU A 94 -22.93 -12.22 -12.46
CA LEU A 94 -21.53 -12.54 -12.21
C LEU A 94 -20.60 -11.47 -12.80
N ILE A 95 -20.84 -11.03 -14.04
CA ILE A 95 -20.06 -9.97 -14.68
C ILE A 95 -20.22 -8.65 -13.92
N LEU A 96 -21.45 -8.28 -13.55
CA LEU A 96 -21.73 -7.07 -12.78
C LEU A 96 -21.02 -7.10 -11.43
N SER A 97 -21.07 -8.22 -10.70
CA SER A 97 -20.37 -8.37 -9.43
C SER A 97 -18.84 -8.24 -9.56
N LYS A 98 -18.27 -8.75 -10.66
CA LYS A 98 -16.83 -8.60 -10.97
C LYS A 98 -16.49 -7.16 -11.36
N MET A 99 -17.35 -6.52 -12.14
CA MET A 99 -17.21 -5.11 -12.49
C MET A 99 -17.30 -4.21 -11.26
N ASP A 100 -18.18 -4.53 -10.31
CA ASP A 100 -18.29 -3.78 -9.05
C ASP A 100 -17.08 -4.02 -8.14
N ALA A 101 -16.55 -5.24 -8.08
CA ALA A 101 -15.29 -5.50 -7.38
C ALA A 101 -14.10 -4.74 -8.00
N LEU A 102 -14.07 -4.61 -9.34
CA LEU A 102 -13.10 -3.79 -10.07
C LEU A 102 -13.25 -2.30 -9.71
N LYS A 103 -14.47 -1.77 -9.74
CA LYS A 103 -14.79 -0.38 -9.34
C LYS A 103 -14.38 -0.09 -7.90
N GLN A 104 -14.56 -1.05 -7.01
CA GLN A 104 -14.17 -0.92 -5.60
C GLN A 104 -12.65 -1.08 -5.38
N GLY A 105 -11.86 -1.48 -6.38
CA GLY A 105 -10.41 -1.68 -6.21
C GLY A 105 -10.06 -2.91 -5.36
N LYS A 106 -10.96 -3.92 -5.31
CA LYS A 106 -10.81 -5.18 -4.55
C LYS A 106 -10.20 -6.31 -5.36
N MET A 107 -9.69 -6.02 -6.56
CA MET A 107 -8.98 -7.02 -7.36
C MET A 107 -7.56 -7.23 -6.83
N GLY A 108 -6.99 -8.41 -7.11
CA GLY A 108 -5.59 -8.69 -6.83
C GLY A 108 -4.68 -7.90 -7.75
N ILE A 109 -3.63 -7.33 -7.19
CA ILE A 109 -2.58 -6.62 -7.93
C ILE A 109 -1.44 -7.61 -8.14
N VAL A 110 -1.08 -7.86 -9.40
CA VAL A 110 -0.06 -8.83 -9.80
C VAL A 110 1.22 -8.09 -10.23
N GLU A 111 1.66 -7.15 -9.38
CA GLU A 111 2.83 -6.31 -9.66
C GLU A 111 4.00 -6.68 -8.77
N CYS A 112 5.20 -6.76 -9.36
CA CYS A 112 6.45 -7.06 -8.65
C CYS A 112 7.33 -5.80 -8.58
N ASN A 113 8.19 -5.67 -7.56
CA ASN A 113 9.10 -4.52 -7.40
C ASN A 113 8.40 -3.15 -7.29
N HIS A 114 7.13 -3.12 -6.90
CA HIS A 114 6.38 -1.88 -6.74
C HIS A 114 6.64 -1.24 -5.37
N THR A 115 6.34 0.06 -5.24
CA THR A 115 6.31 0.75 -3.94
C THR A 115 4.90 0.63 -3.37
N LEU A 116 4.77 0.05 -2.18
CA LEU A 116 3.48 -0.14 -1.51
C LEU A 116 3.30 0.90 -0.40
N VAL A 117 2.24 1.68 -0.48
CA VAL A 117 1.84 2.66 0.55
C VAL A 117 0.63 2.13 1.28
N LEU A 118 0.74 1.99 2.60
CA LEU A 118 -0.29 1.48 3.49
C LEU A 118 -0.84 2.62 4.34
N GLY A 119 -2.15 2.87 4.25
CA GLY A 119 -2.81 3.99 4.91
C GLY A 119 -2.89 5.24 4.02
N TRP A 120 -3.60 6.25 4.53
CA TRP A 120 -3.82 7.51 3.83
C TRP A 120 -3.85 8.67 4.84
N ASN A 121 -3.01 9.67 4.63
CA ASN A 121 -2.97 10.92 5.40
C ASN A 121 -2.80 12.13 4.47
N ASP A 122 -2.80 13.34 5.06
CA ASP A 122 -2.67 14.58 4.28
C ASP A 122 -1.28 14.73 3.63
N MET A 123 -0.26 14.04 4.15
CA MET A 123 1.10 14.04 3.59
C MET A 123 1.27 13.04 2.43
N CYS A 124 0.30 12.14 2.23
CA CYS A 124 0.38 11.09 1.23
C CYS A 124 0.49 11.65 -0.18
N LEU A 125 -0.21 12.75 -0.49
CA LEU A 125 -0.13 13.39 -1.80
C LEU A 125 1.28 13.94 -2.09
N SER A 126 1.88 14.63 -1.12
CA SER A 126 3.26 15.12 -1.24
C SER A 126 4.25 13.97 -1.35
N PHE A 127 4.03 12.88 -0.59
CA PHE A 127 4.86 11.68 -0.66
C PHE A 127 4.78 10.99 -2.03
N LEU A 128 3.58 10.81 -2.59
CA LEU A 128 3.37 10.28 -3.93
C LEU A 128 4.09 11.13 -4.98
N HIS A 129 4.01 12.46 -4.87
CA HIS A 129 4.74 13.37 -5.75
C HIS A 129 6.25 13.13 -5.71
N GLN A 130 6.83 13.00 -4.52
CA GLN A 130 8.26 12.76 -4.36
C GLN A 130 8.69 11.40 -4.92
N ILE A 131 7.88 10.35 -4.76
CA ILE A 131 8.18 9.04 -5.37
C ILE A 131 8.09 9.12 -6.90
N CYS A 132 7.08 9.79 -7.45
CA CYS A 132 6.96 9.96 -8.90
C CYS A 132 8.18 10.68 -9.48
N LEU A 133 8.71 11.69 -8.77
CA LEU A 133 9.95 12.38 -9.14
C LEU A 133 11.15 11.43 -9.06
N ALA A 134 11.29 10.67 -7.97
CA ALA A 134 12.39 9.72 -7.80
C ALA A 134 12.37 8.57 -8.83
N ASN A 135 11.18 8.15 -9.27
CA ASN A 135 11.03 7.10 -10.28
C ASN A 135 11.19 7.62 -11.72
N ALA A 136 11.25 8.94 -11.92
CA ALA A 136 11.38 9.53 -13.25
C ALA A 136 12.65 9.05 -13.97
N SER A 137 13.75 8.94 -13.22
CA SER A 137 15.08 8.51 -13.67
C SER A 137 15.13 7.01 -13.99
N GLU A 138 14.31 6.21 -13.31
CA GLU A 138 14.13 4.76 -13.59
C GLU A 138 13.18 4.49 -14.78
N GLY A 139 12.61 5.55 -15.40
CA GLY A 139 11.69 5.44 -16.53
C GLY A 139 10.20 5.36 -16.14
N GLY A 140 9.88 5.62 -14.88
CA GLY A 140 8.55 5.46 -14.29
C GLY A 140 8.46 4.19 -13.43
N GLY A 141 7.62 4.23 -12.39
CA GLY A 141 7.43 3.10 -11.48
C GLY A 141 5.96 2.83 -11.16
N VAL A 142 5.67 1.68 -10.57
CA VAL A 142 4.33 1.34 -10.08
C VAL A 142 4.26 1.64 -8.59
N ILE A 143 3.26 2.44 -8.21
CA ILE A 143 2.98 2.80 -6.82
C ILE A 143 1.60 2.27 -6.47
N VAL A 144 1.50 1.42 -5.46
CA VAL A 144 0.25 0.84 -5.00
C VAL A 144 -0.13 1.50 -3.68
N VAL A 145 -1.36 2.00 -3.57
CA VAL A 145 -1.88 2.61 -2.34
C VAL A 145 -3.01 1.75 -1.80
N LEU A 146 -2.84 1.17 -0.61
CA LEU A 146 -3.88 0.43 0.10
C LEU A 146 -4.43 1.28 1.24
N CYS A 147 -5.72 1.61 1.18
CA CYS A 147 -6.39 2.42 2.20
C CYS A 147 -7.84 1.99 2.41
N ASP A 148 -8.42 2.37 3.55
CA ASP A 148 -9.82 2.12 3.90
C ASP A 148 -10.79 3.15 3.29
N ARG A 149 -10.27 4.04 2.42
CA ARG A 149 -11.07 5.05 1.73
C ARG A 149 -11.54 4.53 0.38
N PRO A 150 -12.74 4.92 -0.08
CA PRO A 150 -13.24 4.47 -1.37
C PRO A 150 -12.31 4.95 -2.50
N ARG A 151 -11.99 4.01 -3.40
CA ARG A 151 -11.05 4.22 -4.51
C ARG A 151 -11.29 5.50 -5.29
N HIS A 152 -12.54 5.78 -5.64
CA HIS A 152 -12.92 6.92 -6.49
C HIS A 152 -12.60 8.29 -5.86
N ASP A 153 -12.69 8.42 -4.54
CA ASP A 153 -12.39 9.69 -3.86
C ASP A 153 -10.88 9.92 -3.78
N VAL A 154 -10.13 8.86 -3.54
CA VAL A 154 -8.66 8.89 -3.48
C VAL A 154 -8.07 9.17 -4.86
N GLU A 155 -8.57 8.50 -5.90
CA GLU A 155 -8.16 8.76 -7.29
C GLU A 155 -8.47 10.20 -7.71
N ARG A 156 -9.61 10.76 -7.31
CA ARG A 156 -9.94 12.17 -7.57
C ARG A 156 -8.94 13.11 -6.89
N GLN A 157 -8.62 12.88 -5.62
CA GLN A 157 -7.62 13.69 -4.90
C GLN A 157 -6.23 13.61 -5.52
N ILE A 158 -5.83 12.42 -5.99
CA ILE A 158 -4.56 12.24 -6.69
C ILE A 158 -4.59 12.99 -8.02
N GLN A 159 -5.66 12.87 -8.80
CA GLN A 159 -5.78 13.54 -10.09
C GLN A 159 -5.78 15.08 -9.96
N ASP A 160 -6.44 15.61 -8.93
CA ASP A 160 -6.49 17.05 -8.66
C ASP A 160 -5.12 17.60 -8.21
N ALA A 161 -4.35 16.81 -7.45
CA ALA A 161 -3.05 17.23 -6.92
C ALA A 161 -1.86 16.96 -7.86
N LEU A 162 -1.94 15.90 -8.67
CA LEU A 162 -0.87 15.36 -9.50
C LEU A 162 -1.36 15.16 -10.95
N PRO A 163 -1.50 16.26 -11.72
CA PRO A 163 -1.96 16.17 -13.12
C PRO A 163 -0.93 15.47 -14.04
N ASP A 164 0.37 15.56 -13.74
CA ASP A 164 1.44 14.88 -14.48
C ASP A 164 2.14 13.83 -13.60
N THR A 165 1.89 12.55 -13.84
CA THR A 165 2.45 11.43 -13.04
C THR A 165 3.83 10.96 -13.50
N ILE A 166 4.56 11.73 -14.32
CA ILE A 166 5.96 11.46 -14.74
C ILE A 166 6.20 9.97 -15.08
N LYS A 167 5.37 9.42 -15.98
CA LYS A 167 5.38 8.00 -16.43
C LYS A 167 5.15 6.94 -15.34
N SER A 168 4.90 7.35 -14.09
CA SER A 168 4.57 6.45 -13.00
C SER A 168 3.08 6.10 -13.01
N THR A 169 2.78 4.84 -12.68
CA THR A 169 1.41 4.33 -12.60
C THR A 169 1.02 4.20 -11.14
N ILE A 170 -0.03 4.91 -10.73
CA ILE A 170 -0.56 4.86 -9.37
C ILE A 170 -1.80 3.98 -9.36
N VAL A 171 -1.79 2.91 -8.56
CA VAL A 171 -2.90 1.98 -8.42
C VAL A 171 -3.47 2.10 -7.02
N VAL A 172 -4.72 2.55 -6.91
CA VAL A 172 -5.42 2.67 -5.63
C VAL A 172 -6.24 1.41 -5.37
N SER A 173 -6.11 0.90 -4.15
CA SER A 173 -6.82 -0.27 -3.68
C SER A 173 -7.51 -0.02 -2.35
N HIS A 174 -8.76 -0.48 -2.25
CA HIS A 174 -9.56 -0.39 -1.03
C HIS A 174 -9.36 -1.63 -0.17
N GLY A 175 -8.99 -1.46 1.10
CA GLY A 175 -8.89 -2.55 2.06
C GLY A 175 -8.23 -2.12 3.36
N ASN A 176 -8.16 -3.07 4.30
CA ASN A 176 -7.58 -2.82 5.61
C ASN A 176 -6.17 -3.43 5.70
N PRO A 177 -5.11 -2.62 5.93
CA PRO A 177 -3.74 -3.11 6.03
C PRO A 177 -3.51 -4.05 7.23
N LEU A 178 -4.41 -4.07 8.21
CA LEU A 178 -4.37 -5.02 9.33
C LEU A 178 -4.69 -6.46 8.89
N MET A 179 -5.39 -6.63 7.76
CA MET A 179 -5.83 -7.94 7.27
C MET A 179 -4.79 -8.53 6.31
N ALA A 180 -4.28 -9.71 6.66
CA ALA A 180 -3.28 -10.42 5.86
C ALA A 180 -3.77 -10.73 4.42
N ALA A 181 -5.07 -10.99 4.26
CA ALA A 181 -5.68 -11.24 2.95
C ALA A 181 -5.58 -10.02 2.02
N ASP A 182 -5.76 -8.81 2.56
CA ASP A 182 -5.67 -7.57 1.77
C ASP A 182 -4.21 -7.23 1.42
N LEU A 183 -3.27 -7.47 2.33
CA LEU A 183 -1.85 -7.32 2.06
C LEU A 183 -1.34 -8.31 0.99
N ASN A 184 -1.81 -9.56 1.03
CA ASN A 184 -1.48 -10.54 0.00
C ASN A 184 -2.12 -10.16 -1.36
N ARG A 185 -3.33 -9.59 -1.33
CA ARG A 185 -4.03 -9.10 -2.52
C ARG A 185 -3.28 -7.97 -3.23
N VAL A 186 -2.57 -7.12 -2.49
CA VAL A 186 -1.70 -6.07 -3.07
C VAL A 186 -0.26 -6.53 -3.30
N SER A 187 0.02 -7.84 -3.21
CA SER A 187 1.35 -8.41 -3.40
C SER A 187 2.42 -7.79 -2.50
N ALA A 188 2.11 -7.55 -1.21
CA ALA A 188 3.05 -6.96 -0.25
C ALA A 188 4.37 -7.75 -0.08
N SER A 189 4.36 -9.06 -0.36
CA SER A 189 5.56 -9.90 -0.35
C SER A 189 6.55 -9.56 -1.47
N LEU A 190 6.07 -9.04 -2.60
CA LEU A 190 6.86 -8.74 -3.81
C LEU A 190 7.24 -7.25 -3.93
N ALA A 191 6.83 -6.43 -2.97
CA ALA A 191 7.10 -4.99 -2.96
C ALA A 191 8.58 -4.66 -2.67
N ARG A 192 9.14 -3.69 -3.39
CA ARG A 192 10.51 -3.15 -3.19
C ARG A 192 10.62 -2.37 -1.89
N SER A 193 9.58 -1.62 -1.54
CA SER A 193 9.50 -0.84 -0.32
C SER A 193 8.04 -0.80 0.13
N ILE A 194 7.83 -0.90 1.44
CA ILE A 194 6.50 -0.80 2.04
C ILE A 194 6.52 0.37 3.01
N THR A 195 5.74 1.41 2.73
CA THR A 195 5.61 2.58 3.59
C THR A 195 4.29 2.51 4.34
N ILE A 196 4.34 2.41 5.67
CA ILE A 196 3.19 2.45 6.56
C ILE A 196 3.00 3.89 7.05
N MET A 197 1.89 4.49 6.68
CA MET A 197 1.51 5.84 7.10
C MET A 197 0.54 5.81 8.27
N ALA A 198 0.65 6.81 9.14
CA ALA A 198 -0.33 7.06 10.19
C ALA A 198 -1.70 7.37 9.58
N THR A 199 -2.76 6.72 10.05
CA THR A 199 -4.12 6.85 9.49
C THR A 199 -5.06 7.69 10.34
N ASP A 200 -4.78 7.82 11.64
CA ASP A 200 -5.63 8.54 12.60
C ASP A 200 -4.91 9.76 13.17
N THR A 201 -5.70 10.77 13.54
CA THR A 201 -5.27 11.98 14.27
C THR A 201 -4.76 11.67 15.68
N ARG A 202 -5.24 10.57 16.28
CA ARG A 202 -4.75 10.07 17.57
C ARG A 202 -3.52 9.19 17.36
N THR A 203 -2.38 9.67 17.84
CA THR A 203 -1.07 9.03 17.68
C THR A 203 -1.04 7.64 18.29
N ASP A 204 -1.59 7.43 19.49
CA ASP A 204 -1.52 6.12 20.16
C ASP A 204 -2.29 5.03 19.40
N VAL A 205 -3.45 5.40 18.83
CA VAL A 205 -4.30 4.49 18.05
C VAL A 205 -3.63 4.18 16.72
N SER A 206 -3.08 5.22 16.08
CA SER A 206 -2.36 5.09 14.81
C SER A 206 -1.10 4.24 14.97
N ASP A 207 -0.28 4.49 15.99
CA ASP A 207 0.95 3.73 16.26
C ASP A 207 0.65 2.25 16.57
N ALA A 208 -0.44 1.99 17.31
CA ALA A 208 -0.91 0.63 17.53
C ALA A 208 -1.34 -0.05 16.21
N ALA A 209 -1.97 0.68 15.28
CA ALA A 209 -2.32 0.16 13.97
C ALA A 209 -1.07 -0.08 13.09
N VAL A 210 -0.08 0.81 13.14
CA VAL A 210 1.22 0.66 12.45
C VAL A 210 1.97 -0.57 12.96
N LEU A 211 2.05 -0.75 14.28
CA LEU A 211 2.67 -1.92 14.91
C LEU A 211 1.97 -3.22 14.49
N ARG A 212 0.64 -3.26 14.53
CA ARG A 212 -0.14 -4.44 14.10
C ARG A 212 0.07 -4.74 12.62
N THR A 213 0.05 -3.72 11.77
CA THR A 213 0.31 -3.85 10.34
C THR A 213 1.70 -4.42 10.10
N LEU A 214 2.71 -3.93 10.83
CA LEU A 214 4.08 -4.44 10.77
C LEU A 214 4.15 -5.93 11.16
N LEU A 215 3.49 -6.33 12.25
CA LEU A 215 3.41 -7.74 12.66
C LEU A 215 2.70 -8.61 11.60
N THR A 216 1.64 -8.10 10.98
CA THR A 216 0.96 -8.81 9.88
C THR A 216 1.89 -9.00 8.68
N ILE A 217 2.65 -7.98 8.29
CA ILE A 217 3.64 -8.05 7.21
C ILE A 217 4.73 -9.08 7.54
N GLN A 218 5.24 -9.08 8.78
CA GLN A 218 6.20 -10.08 9.25
C GLN A 218 5.60 -11.49 9.13
N SER A 219 4.38 -11.70 9.63
CA SER A 219 3.71 -13.01 9.56
C SER A 219 3.46 -13.50 8.12
N LEU A 220 3.27 -12.58 7.16
CA LEU A 220 3.11 -12.89 5.74
C LEU A 220 4.44 -13.28 5.08
N ARG A 221 5.54 -12.63 5.48
CA ARG A 221 6.88 -12.94 4.97
C ARG A 221 7.48 -14.19 5.61
N ASP A 222 7.13 -14.46 6.87
CA ASP A 222 7.48 -15.68 7.59
C ASP A 222 6.68 -16.91 7.13
N GLY A 223 5.92 -16.79 6.03
CA GLY A 223 5.11 -17.83 5.42
C GLY A 223 5.87 -19.15 5.24
N VAL A 224 5.67 -20.04 6.22
CA VAL A 224 5.85 -21.49 6.24
C VAL A 224 7.10 -21.98 5.50
N ARG A 225 8.21 -22.08 6.23
CA ARG A 225 9.28 -23.05 5.91
C ARG A 225 8.65 -24.45 5.96
N PRO A 226 8.44 -25.16 4.84
CA PRO A 226 7.78 -26.44 4.88
C PRO A 226 8.71 -27.45 5.56
N PRO A 227 8.26 -28.23 6.58
CA PRO A 227 9.11 -29.18 7.31
C PRO A 227 9.71 -30.31 6.45
N TRP A 228 9.32 -30.40 5.18
CA TRP A 228 9.58 -31.51 4.25
C TRP A 228 10.20 -31.04 2.92
N TRP A 229 10.74 -29.81 2.85
CA TRP A 229 11.29 -29.27 1.59
C TRP A 229 12.72 -29.76 1.33
N PRO A 230 13.03 -30.34 0.14
CA PRO A 230 14.36 -30.91 -0.14
C PRO A 230 15.45 -29.84 -0.33
N GLU A 231 16.66 -30.11 0.18
CA GLU A 231 17.86 -29.25 0.07
C GLU A 231 18.25 -28.88 -1.38
N VAL A 232 17.80 -29.62 -2.39
CA VAL A 232 18.18 -29.39 -3.80
C VAL A 232 17.39 -28.26 -4.45
N VAL A 233 16.22 -27.89 -3.90
CA VAL A 233 15.40 -26.77 -4.40
C VAL A 233 15.71 -25.46 -3.67
N GLU A 234 16.52 -25.52 -2.60
CA GLU A 234 16.99 -24.35 -1.85
C GLU A 234 17.69 -23.37 -2.79
N PHE A 235 18.55 -23.83 -3.70
CA PHE A 235 19.29 -22.95 -4.60
C PHE A 235 18.37 -22.19 -5.56
N LEU A 236 17.35 -22.82 -6.16
CA LEU A 236 16.43 -22.14 -7.08
C LEU A 236 15.45 -21.22 -6.34
N TRP A 237 14.95 -21.61 -5.17
CA TRP A 237 14.10 -20.76 -4.34
C TRP A 237 14.88 -19.58 -3.70
N LEU A 238 16.09 -19.82 -3.18
CA LEU A 238 17.03 -18.77 -2.72
C LEU A 238 17.62 -17.93 -3.84
N THR A 239 17.37 -18.21 -5.12
CA THR A 239 17.78 -17.30 -6.21
C THR A 239 16.58 -16.54 -6.78
N TRP A 240 15.36 -17.07 -6.65
CA TRP A 240 14.14 -16.45 -7.18
C TRP A 240 13.34 -15.65 -6.12
N CYS A 241 13.39 -16.01 -4.84
CA CYS A 241 12.66 -15.35 -3.75
C CYS A 241 13.51 -14.39 -2.90
N THR A 242 14.84 -14.40 -3.05
CA THR A 242 15.78 -13.61 -2.24
C THR A 242 16.09 -12.23 -2.81
N GLN A 243 15.71 -11.94 -4.05
CA GLN A 243 16.25 -10.79 -4.75
C GLN A 243 15.58 -9.45 -4.36
N VAL A 244 14.49 -9.46 -3.59
CA VAL A 244 13.83 -8.22 -3.16
C VAL A 244 13.56 -8.28 -1.66
N ARG A 245 14.62 -8.09 -0.86
CA ARG A 245 14.48 -7.71 0.55
C ARG A 245 13.92 -6.30 0.62
N GLY A 246 12.61 -6.17 0.39
CA GLY A 246 11.97 -4.87 0.52
C GLY A 246 12.05 -4.39 1.97
N HIS A 247 12.43 -3.15 2.18
CA HIS A 247 12.47 -2.52 3.50
C HIS A 247 11.09 -1.97 3.83
N VAL A 248 10.78 -1.89 5.13
CA VAL A 248 9.54 -1.30 5.62
C VAL A 248 9.87 0.04 6.24
N VAL A 249 9.23 1.10 5.77
CA VAL A 249 9.30 2.43 6.38
C VAL A 249 8.02 2.66 7.17
N ALA A 250 8.11 2.99 8.45
CA ALA A 250 6.95 3.24 9.31
C ALA A 250 6.98 4.69 9.83
N ASP A 251 5.92 5.44 9.56
CA ASP A 251 5.68 6.75 10.17
C ASP A 251 5.08 6.54 11.58
N VAL A 252 5.85 6.88 12.60
CA VAL A 252 5.49 6.74 14.01
C VAL A 252 5.21 8.12 14.59
N GLY A 253 4.02 8.28 15.18
CA GLY A 253 3.58 9.53 15.77
C GLY A 253 4.25 9.85 17.09
N ASP A 254 4.37 8.86 17.98
CA ASP A 254 4.93 9.03 19.33
C ASP A 254 6.38 8.53 19.44
N THR A 255 7.18 9.26 20.20
CA THR A 255 8.57 8.93 20.49
C THR A 255 8.70 7.64 21.30
N ASP A 256 7.77 7.44 22.24
CA ASP A 256 7.82 6.33 23.19
C ASP A 256 7.50 4.99 22.51
N ASN A 257 6.59 5.00 21.54
CA ASN A 257 6.19 3.79 20.78
C ASN A 257 7.28 3.29 19.82
N ASN A 258 8.23 4.14 19.42
CA ASN A 258 9.30 3.75 18.52
C ASN A 258 10.26 2.72 19.11
N MET A 259 10.49 2.76 20.43
CA MET A 259 11.31 1.73 21.06
C MET A 259 10.71 0.33 20.85
N LEU A 260 9.38 0.21 20.96
CA LEU A 260 8.66 -1.04 20.70
C LEU A 260 8.79 -1.46 19.24
N MET A 261 8.64 -0.51 18.30
CA MET A 261 8.82 -0.78 16.86
C MET A 261 10.21 -1.31 16.53
N LYS A 262 11.25 -0.75 17.16
CA LYS A 262 12.64 -1.23 17.00
C LYS A 262 12.87 -2.61 17.60
N VAL A 263 12.25 -2.92 18.73
CA VAL A 263 12.32 -4.27 19.32
C VAL A 263 11.67 -5.30 18.40
N VAL A 264 10.50 -4.97 17.84
CA VAL A 264 9.81 -5.82 16.86
C VAL A 264 10.63 -5.98 15.58
N SER A 265 11.28 -4.93 15.11
CA SER A 265 12.20 -5.01 13.97
C SER A 265 13.42 -5.89 14.27
N ALA A 266 14.04 -5.76 15.44
CA ALA A 266 15.23 -6.52 15.83
C ALA A 266 14.96 -8.02 15.97
N THR A 267 13.70 -8.41 16.18
CA THR A 267 13.27 -9.81 16.29
C THR A 267 13.03 -10.45 14.92
N SER A 268 12.92 -9.65 13.85
CA SER A 268 12.60 -10.11 12.50
C SER A 268 13.73 -9.86 11.51
N ASP A 269 13.80 -10.66 10.44
CA ASP A 269 14.73 -10.43 9.32
C ASP A 269 14.32 -9.23 8.43
N VAL A 270 13.21 -8.55 8.76
CA VAL A 270 12.72 -7.39 8.01
C VAL A 270 13.42 -6.13 8.50
N VAL A 271 14.08 -5.43 7.58
CA VAL A 271 14.65 -4.10 7.84
C VAL A 271 13.50 -3.10 7.95
N VAL A 272 13.26 -2.62 9.17
CA VAL A 272 12.24 -1.59 9.45
C VAL A 272 12.95 -0.29 9.79
N GLU A 273 12.62 0.76 9.04
CA GLU A 273 13.04 2.12 9.32
C GLU A 273 11.87 2.92 9.86
N THR A 274 12.05 3.47 11.06
CA THR A 274 11.02 4.29 11.72
C THR A 274 11.32 5.77 11.47
N ILE A 275 10.35 6.49 10.94
CA ILE A 275 10.40 7.94 10.75
C ILE A 275 9.44 8.58 11.74
N MET A 276 9.88 9.63 12.43
CA MET A 276 9.06 10.41 13.33
C MET A 276 8.78 11.76 12.72
N THR A 277 7.71 11.86 11.93
CA THR A 277 7.48 13.06 11.14
C THR A 277 7.36 14.32 12.01
N HIS A 278 6.66 14.23 13.14
CA HIS A 278 6.52 15.34 14.09
C HIS A 278 7.85 15.76 14.74
N GLN A 279 8.71 14.80 15.08
CA GLN A 279 10.01 15.09 15.70
C GLN A 279 10.99 15.72 14.69
N VAL A 280 11.03 15.20 13.46
CA VAL A 280 11.88 15.73 12.37
C VAL A 280 11.46 17.16 12.03
N LEU A 281 10.15 17.41 11.92
CA LEU A 281 9.62 18.74 11.67
C LEU A 281 9.97 19.72 12.79
N GLY A 282 9.82 19.32 14.05
CA GLY A 282 10.20 20.14 15.21
C GLY A 282 11.68 20.54 15.19
N ARG A 283 12.56 19.59 14.87
CA ARG A 283 14.01 19.86 14.70
C ARG A 283 14.28 20.81 13.55
N LEU A 284 13.63 20.62 12.40
CA LEU A 284 13.78 21.50 11.23
C LEU A 284 13.32 22.92 11.53
N ILE A 285 12.17 23.10 12.20
CA ILE A 285 11.68 24.42 12.62
C ILE A 285 12.70 25.13 13.50
N VAL A 286 13.24 24.43 14.50
CA VAL A 286 14.28 24.98 15.39
C VAL A 286 15.53 25.39 14.61
N MET A 287 15.99 24.54 13.70
CA MET A 287 17.16 24.83 12.85
C MET A 287 16.94 26.04 11.94
N CYS A 288 15.80 26.11 11.25
CA CYS A 288 15.42 27.22 10.38
C CYS A 288 15.21 28.53 11.13
N SER A 289 14.68 28.48 12.35
CA SER A 289 14.51 29.68 13.20
C SER A 289 15.84 30.35 13.54
N ARG A 290 16.93 29.57 13.60
CA ARG A 290 18.27 30.06 13.93
C ARG A 290 19.09 30.46 12.71
N SER A 291 18.85 29.82 11.58
CA SER A 291 19.58 30.07 10.35
C SER A 291 18.63 29.88 9.16
N PRO A 292 18.24 30.98 8.49
CA PRO A 292 17.49 30.86 7.25
C PRO A 292 18.29 29.95 6.28
N SER A 293 17.60 29.06 5.59
CA SER A 293 18.18 28.09 4.63
C SER A 293 18.88 26.84 5.20
N LEU A 294 18.79 26.57 6.52
CA LEU A 294 19.36 25.36 7.14
C LEU A 294 18.49 24.10 7.04
N ALA A 295 17.35 24.16 6.34
CA ALA A 295 16.42 23.02 6.21
C ALA A 295 17.01 21.82 5.45
N ASN A 296 18.16 21.99 4.77
CA ASN A 296 18.87 20.92 4.07
C ASN A 296 19.95 20.30 4.96
N VAL A 297 19.83 18.97 5.11
CA VAL A 297 20.52 18.07 6.04
C VAL A 297 22.05 18.16 5.98
N HIS A 298 22.70 18.02 7.15
CA HIS A 298 24.16 18.01 7.29
C HIS A 298 24.75 16.59 7.36
N LEU A 299 25.80 16.35 6.57
CA LEU A 299 26.71 15.21 6.66
C LEU A 299 28.15 15.73 6.57
N ARG A 300 29.03 15.37 7.52
CA ARG A 300 30.45 15.78 7.49
C ARG A 300 31.38 14.83 8.26
N PRO A 301 31.95 13.79 7.62
CA PRO A 301 33.05 13.04 8.21
C PRO A 301 34.34 13.88 8.29
N PRO A 302 35.29 13.52 9.17
CA PRO A 302 36.59 14.18 9.26
C PRO A 302 37.40 13.97 7.98
N ARG A 303 38.10 15.04 7.51
CA ARG A 303 38.90 15.03 6.27
C ARG A 303 40.01 13.97 6.22
N SER A 304 40.42 13.44 7.38
CA SER A 304 41.44 12.39 7.50
C SER A 304 40.91 10.97 7.32
N ARG A 305 39.59 10.78 7.22
CA ARG A 305 38.99 9.45 7.02
C ARG A 305 39.37 8.92 5.62
N LYS A 306 40.03 7.76 5.60
CA LYS A 306 40.28 7.00 4.37
C LYS A 306 39.03 6.17 4.02
N VAL A 307 38.59 6.23 2.77
CA VAL A 307 37.51 5.40 2.22
C VAL A 307 38.04 3.96 2.11
N LYS A 308 37.33 3.00 2.68
CA LYS A 308 37.65 1.57 2.64
C LYS A 308 36.81 0.84 1.59
N HIS A 309 37.21 -0.38 1.24
CA HIS A 309 36.40 -1.25 0.39
C HIS A 309 35.07 -1.57 1.09
N GLY A 310 33.95 -1.26 0.43
CA GLY A 310 32.60 -1.35 1.00
C GLY A 310 32.04 -0.05 1.59
N ASP A 311 32.81 1.04 1.63
CA ASP A 311 32.28 2.35 2.01
C ASP A 311 31.47 2.97 0.86
N GLU A 312 30.30 3.52 1.17
CA GLU A 312 29.47 4.29 0.24
C GLU A 312 29.60 5.80 0.51
N ILE A 313 29.53 6.60 -0.56
CA ILE A 313 29.72 8.07 -0.48
C ILE A 313 28.38 8.76 -0.65
N ILE A 314 28.00 9.57 0.34
CA ILE A 314 26.85 10.44 0.21
C ILE A 314 27.27 11.71 -0.52
N VAL A 315 26.63 11.97 -1.65
CA VAL A 315 26.84 13.16 -2.47
C VAL A 315 25.55 13.95 -2.57
N LEU A 316 25.68 15.26 -2.79
CA LEU A 316 24.58 16.08 -3.29
C LEU A 316 24.75 16.15 -4.81
N ALA A 317 23.85 15.50 -5.53
CA ALA A 317 23.78 15.49 -6.98
C ALA A 317 22.38 15.94 -7.42
N GLU A 318 22.22 16.28 -8.69
CA GLU A 318 20.91 16.62 -9.24
C GLU A 318 19.97 15.40 -9.24
N ASP A 319 20.52 14.23 -9.55
CA ASP A 319 19.82 12.93 -9.50
C ASP A 319 20.79 11.76 -9.24
N ASN A 320 20.26 10.56 -9.00
CA ASN A 320 21.03 9.35 -8.66
C ASN A 320 21.98 8.83 -9.76
N ASP A 321 21.74 9.18 -11.03
CA ASP A 321 22.49 8.75 -12.21
C ASP A 321 23.33 9.87 -12.86
N THR A 322 23.15 11.11 -12.39
CA THR A 322 23.78 12.33 -12.96
C THR A 322 25.25 12.50 -12.62
N TYR A 323 25.81 11.72 -11.68
CA TYR A 323 27.16 11.90 -11.18
C TYR A 323 28.05 10.67 -11.41
N LYS A 324 29.32 10.92 -11.75
CA LYS A 324 30.36 9.88 -11.87
C LYS A 324 31.69 10.40 -11.31
N PRO A 325 32.51 9.53 -10.68
CA PRO A 325 33.84 9.91 -10.26
C PRO A 325 34.69 10.27 -11.49
N SER A 326 35.41 11.37 -11.41
CA SER A 326 36.33 11.81 -12.46
C SER A 326 37.73 11.97 -11.88
N ASN A 327 38.74 11.55 -12.65
CA ASN A 327 40.16 11.74 -12.32
C ASN A 327 40.64 13.17 -12.61
N ALA A 328 39.83 13.98 -13.30
CA ALA A 328 40.15 15.36 -13.61
C ALA A 328 39.73 16.27 -12.45
N SER A 329 40.71 16.84 -11.74
CA SER A 329 40.45 17.90 -10.77
C SER A 329 40.01 19.17 -11.52
N LEU A 330 38.70 19.40 -11.61
CA LEU A 330 38.11 20.60 -12.23
C LEU A 330 38.46 21.90 -11.48
N ALA A 331 38.88 21.79 -10.22
CA ALA A 331 39.41 22.91 -9.46
C ALA A 331 40.93 22.99 -9.65
N LYS A 332 41.41 24.12 -10.19
CA LYS A 332 42.76 24.64 -9.87
C LYS A 332 42.77 24.87 -8.35
N TYR A 333 43.11 23.84 -7.59
CA TYR A 333 43.26 23.95 -6.15
C TYR A 333 44.44 24.90 -5.91
N ASN A 334 44.15 26.15 -5.57
CA ASN A 334 45.17 27.11 -5.17
C ASN A 334 45.40 26.86 -3.67
N PRO A 335 46.49 26.19 -3.25
CA PRO A 335 46.62 25.69 -1.87
C PRO A 335 46.85 26.80 -0.83
N VAL A 336 46.81 28.07 -1.24
CA VAL A 336 47.17 29.23 -0.41
C VAL A 336 46.09 30.29 -0.47
N VAL A 337 44.86 29.92 -0.09
CA VAL A 337 44.06 30.86 0.69
C VAL A 337 43.96 30.24 2.06
N THR A 338 44.92 30.60 2.93
CA THR A 338 44.76 30.42 4.36
C THR A 338 43.57 31.28 4.75
N LEU A 339 42.36 30.72 4.64
CA LEU A 339 41.18 31.28 5.27
C LEU A 339 41.51 31.22 6.76
N VAL A 340 42.04 32.32 7.30
CA VAL A 340 42.10 32.55 8.72
C VAL A 340 40.66 32.42 9.16
N LYS A 341 40.33 31.28 9.78
CA LYS A 341 38.99 31.01 10.27
C LYS A 341 38.75 32.15 11.24
N ALA A 342 37.93 33.13 10.84
CA ALA A 342 37.59 34.25 11.71
C ALA A 342 37.19 33.63 13.06
N PRO A 343 37.73 34.12 14.19
CA PRO A 343 37.38 33.57 15.48
C PRO A 343 35.86 33.46 15.53
N THR A 344 35.35 32.25 15.79
CA THR A 344 33.90 32.01 15.87
C THR A 344 33.38 32.93 16.95
N LYS A 345 32.85 34.08 16.53
CA LYS A 345 32.25 35.06 17.42
C LYS A 345 31.12 34.32 18.13
N ALA A 346 31.15 34.28 19.46
CA ALA A 346 30.06 33.68 20.22
C ALA A 346 28.76 34.32 19.72
N SER A 347 27.84 33.49 19.21
CA SER A 347 26.58 34.00 18.70
C SER A 347 25.86 34.73 19.83
N PRO A 348 25.34 35.95 19.60
CA PRO A 348 24.68 36.72 20.64
C PRO A 348 23.45 35.96 21.18
N PRO A 349 23.05 36.21 22.44
CA PRO A 349 21.83 35.65 22.99
C PRO A 349 20.65 36.03 22.09
N SER A 350 19.81 35.04 21.79
CA SER A 350 18.67 35.23 20.91
C SER A 350 17.39 35.37 21.75
N ARG A 351 16.39 36.09 21.23
CA ARG A 351 15.03 36.03 21.78
C ARG A 351 14.15 35.29 20.79
N MET A 352 13.46 34.26 21.28
CA MET A 352 12.61 33.41 20.46
C MET A 352 11.19 33.45 21.01
N LEU A 353 10.22 33.52 20.11
CA LEU A 353 8.80 33.48 20.44
C LEU A 353 8.22 32.16 19.93
N LEU A 354 7.71 31.35 20.84
CA LEU A 354 6.98 30.12 20.53
C LEU A 354 5.50 30.38 20.78
N CYS A 355 4.70 30.36 19.71
CA CYS A 355 3.26 30.54 19.78
C CYS A 355 2.54 29.19 19.70
N GLY A 356 1.66 28.92 20.66
CA GLY A 356 0.86 27.70 20.76
C GLY A 356 1.49 26.61 21.65
N TRP A 357 0.75 25.51 21.82
CA TRP A 357 1.16 24.35 22.60
C TRP A 357 1.18 23.11 21.72
N ARG A 358 2.37 22.67 21.33
CA ARG A 358 2.58 21.44 20.57
C ARG A 358 2.89 20.28 21.52
N ARG A 359 2.57 19.05 21.11
CA ARG A 359 2.89 17.84 21.89
C ARG A 359 4.40 17.65 22.04
N GLU A 360 5.19 17.99 21.02
CA GLU A 360 6.64 17.85 21.03
C GLU A 360 7.36 19.07 21.62
N LEU A 361 6.62 19.96 22.29
CA LEU A 361 7.18 21.21 22.80
C LEU A 361 8.34 20.94 23.77
N ARG A 362 8.24 19.91 24.62
CA ARG A 362 9.33 19.44 25.47
C ARG A 362 10.61 19.19 24.70
N ASP A 363 10.53 18.41 23.62
CA ASP A 363 11.71 18.00 22.86
C ASP A 363 12.31 19.19 22.09
N ILE A 364 11.46 20.10 21.62
CA ILE A 364 11.86 21.38 21.05
C ILE A 364 12.63 22.21 22.09
N LEU A 365 12.14 22.31 23.33
CA LEU A 365 12.80 23.07 24.40
C LEU A 365 14.13 22.44 24.81
N ARG A 366 14.20 21.10 24.96
CA ARG A 366 15.46 20.38 25.21
C ARG A 366 16.48 20.62 24.10
N LEU A 367 16.05 20.56 22.85
CA LEU A 367 16.90 20.83 21.70
C LEU A 367 17.40 22.28 21.73
N LEU A 368 16.51 23.24 21.99
CA LEU A 368 16.86 24.65 22.10
C LEU A 368 17.89 24.89 23.21
N ASP A 369 17.75 24.26 24.38
CA ASP A 369 18.77 24.35 25.44
C ASP A 369 20.12 23.78 25.00
N GLY A 370 20.11 22.67 24.26
CA GLY A 370 21.31 22.01 23.76
C GLY A 370 22.08 22.79 22.69
N ILE A 371 21.40 23.62 21.88
CA ILE A 371 22.01 24.29 20.72
C ILE A 371 22.11 25.82 20.86
N SER A 372 21.38 26.43 21.80
CA SER A 372 21.32 27.90 21.90
C SER A 372 22.55 28.47 22.63
N PRO A 373 22.93 29.72 22.33
CA PRO A 373 23.89 30.46 23.14
C PRO A 373 23.39 30.63 24.58
N PRO A 374 24.29 30.75 25.56
CA PRO A 374 23.88 31.02 26.94
C PRO A 374 23.09 32.33 27.04
N ASN A 375 22.12 32.38 27.96
CA ASN A 375 21.19 33.50 28.20
C ASN A 375 20.20 33.79 27.05
N THR A 376 19.84 32.77 26.27
CA THR A 376 18.78 32.90 25.25
C THR A 376 17.41 32.94 25.93
N GLU A 377 16.54 33.86 25.55
CA GLU A 377 15.18 33.98 26.12
C GLU A 377 14.15 33.33 25.19
N VAL A 378 13.33 32.43 25.72
CA VAL A 378 12.27 31.75 24.97
C VAL A 378 10.93 32.13 25.59
N HIS A 379 10.17 32.94 24.86
CA HIS A 379 8.83 33.39 25.23
C HIS A 379 7.79 32.40 24.71
N LEU A 380 7.07 31.74 25.62
CA LEU A 380 6.00 30.82 25.29
C LEU A 380 4.64 31.50 25.43
N VAL A 381 4.02 31.81 24.30
CA VAL A 381 2.69 32.44 24.22
C VAL A 381 1.65 31.37 23.93
N ASN A 382 0.72 31.18 24.86
CA ASN A 382 -0.34 30.18 24.73
C ASN A 382 -1.56 30.60 25.59
N ALA A 383 -2.73 29.99 25.36
CA ALA A 383 -3.95 30.22 26.13
C ALA A 383 -3.99 29.42 27.45
N THR A 384 -3.29 28.27 27.53
CA THR A 384 -3.30 27.41 28.72
C THR A 384 -2.72 28.12 29.96
N PRO A 385 -3.27 27.99 31.18
CA PRO A 385 -2.69 28.60 32.38
C PRO A 385 -1.26 28.12 32.68
N VAL A 386 -0.39 28.99 33.19
CA VAL A 386 1.04 28.68 33.44
C VAL A 386 1.22 27.50 34.39
N ALA A 387 0.40 27.38 35.44
CA ALA A 387 0.49 26.27 36.39
C ALA A 387 0.28 24.90 35.71
N LYS A 388 -0.71 24.81 34.81
CA LYS A 388 -0.97 23.59 34.05
C LYS A 388 0.18 23.29 33.09
N ARG A 389 0.74 24.30 32.42
CA ARG A 389 1.90 24.13 31.52
C ARG A 389 3.10 23.52 32.24
N LEU A 390 3.41 24.01 33.45
CA LEU A 390 4.52 23.52 34.25
C LEU A 390 4.28 22.09 34.73
N ALA A 391 3.05 21.78 35.15
CA ALA A 391 2.65 20.42 35.51
C ALA A 391 2.78 19.46 34.32
N ASP A 392 2.25 19.83 33.15
CA ASP A 392 2.32 19.01 31.93
C ASP A 392 3.80 18.76 31.52
N LEU A 393 4.67 19.78 31.56
CA LEU A 393 6.10 19.60 31.26
C LEU A 393 6.81 18.72 32.29
N GLN A 394 6.45 18.84 33.56
CA GLN A 394 7.03 18.05 34.64
C GLN A 394 6.58 16.58 34.58
N ASP A 395 5.31 16.33 34.25
CA ASP A 395 4.76 14.99 34.01
C ASP A 395 5.45 14.32 32.81
N GLU A 396 5.81 15.09 31.79
CA GLU A 396 6.61 14.62 30.66
C GLU A 396 8.12 14.50 30.98
N GLY A 397 8.53 14.73 32.23
CA GLY A 397 9.90 14.59 32.71
C GLY A 397 10.85 15.73 32.32
N LEU A 398 10.33 16.95 32.12
CA LEU A 398 11.12 18.14 31.86
C LEU A 398 11.00 19.13 33.02
N ASP A 399 12.06 19.26 33.81
CA ASP A 399 12.15 20.31 34.80
C ASP A 399 12.73 21.59 34.18
N VAL A 400 11.98 22.69 34.29
CA VAL A 400 12.38 24.01 33.76
C VAL A 400 13.61 24.55 34.48
N ALA A 401 13.91 24.07 35.69
CA ALA A 401 15.12 24.42 36.43
C ALA A 401 16.39 23.79 35.83
N GLU A 402 16.27 22.72 35.02
CA GLU A 402 17.43 22.03 34.43
C GLU A 402 18.02 22.76 33.22
N PHE A 403 17.32 23.75 32.65
CA PHE A 403 17.82 24.48 31.50
C PHE A 403 19.08 25.27 31.83
N ARG A 404 20.15 25.04 31.06
CA ARG A 404 21.48 25.64 31.30
C ARG A 404 21.73 26.88 30.47
N ARG A 405 21.08 26.99 29.32
CA ARG A 405 21.36 28.01 28.29
C ARG A 405 20.16 28.86 27.95
N ILE A 406 18.94 28.31 28.09
CA ILE A 406 17.70 29.06 27.83
C ILE A 406 17.01 29.49 29.11
N LYS A 407 16.35 30.65 29.06
CA LYS A 407 15.42 31.13 30.08
C LYS A 407 14.01 31.14 29.51
N LEU A 408 13.12 30.34 30.11
CA LEU A 408 11.73 30.22 29.68
C LEU A 408 10.88 31.32 30.32
N THR A 409 10.15 32.08 29.52
CA THR A 409 9.18 33.09 29.98
C THR A 409 7.79 32.73 29.46
N HIS A 410 6.82 32.62 30.36
CA HIS A 410 5.45 32.25 29.99
C HIS A 410 4.59 33.50 29.85
N THR A 411 3.92 33.62 28.71
CA THR A 411 2.89 34.63 28.48
C THR A 411 1.56 33.91 28.26
N VAL A 412 0.52 34.33 28.97
CA VAL A 412 -0.87 33.89 28.74
C VAL A 412 -1.50 34.92 27.81
N ALA A 413 -1.97 34.47 26.65
CA ALA A 413 -2.63 35.30 25.64
C ALA A 413 -4.11 34.99 25.56
#